data_AF-A0A6N7Z438-F1
#
_entry.id   AF-A0A6N7Z438-F1
#
_cell.length_a   1.000
_cell.length_b   1.000
_cell.length_c   1.000
_cell.angle_alpha   90.00
_cell.angle_beta   90.00
_cell.angle_gamma   90.00
#
_symmetry.space_group_name_H-M   'P 1'
#
loop_
_entity.id
_entity.type
_entity.pdbx_description
1 polymer ?
#
loop_
_entity_poly.entity_id
_entity_poly.type
_entity_poly.pdbx_seq_one_letter_code
_entity_poly.pdbx_strand_id
1 'polypeptide(L)'
;MALHVTNNEITSDVTEHCAHRTNEGWEVSWLPDRVFDRNCVVTAMLLTELYVTDPPPWDRLWLLAAQWEREIGIDRRRDWL
;
A
#
# COMPACT_ATOMS: atom_id res chain seq x y z
N MET A 1 1.69 2.87 -12.97
CA MET A 1 0.80 2.45 -11.87
C MET A 1 0.21 1.13 -12.25
N ALA A 2 1.06 0.11 -12.15
CA ALA A 2 0.70 -1.28 -12.32
C ALA A 2 1.42 -2.06 -11.24
N LEU A 3 0.64 -2.73 -10.38
CA LEU A 3 1.19 -3.69 -9.44
C LEU A 3 1.45 -5.02 -10.14
N HIS A 4 2.65 -5.55 -9.91
CA HIS A 4 3.03 -6.89 -10.30
C HIS A 4 2.86 -7.81 -9.09
N VAL A 5 1.79 -8.59 -9.07
CA VAL A 5 1.43 -9.49 -7.95
C VAL A 5 1.79 -10.93 -8.29
N THR A 6 2.66 -11.51 -7.47
CA THR A 6 2.99 -12.95 -7.51
C THR A 6 2.45 -13.67 -6.26
N ASN A 7 2.82 -14.94 -6.07
CA ASN A 7 2.45 -15.68 -4.86
C ASN A 7 3.23 -15.25 -3.61
N ASN A 8 4.44 -14.67 -3.80
CA ASN A 8 5.36 -14.39 -2.71
C ASN A 8 5.81 -12.92 -2.64
N GLU A 9 5.51 -12.13 -3.67
CA GLU A 9 5.98 -10.76 -3.78
C GLU A 9 4.97 -9.90 -4.55
N ILE A 10 4.86 -8.63 -4.14
CA ILE A 10 4.15 -7.57 -4.85
C ILE A 10 5.11 -6.41 -5.05
N THR A 11 5.28 -6.00 -6.31
CA THR A 11 6.11 -4.85 -6.69
C THR A 11 5.30 -3.85 -7.50
N SER A 12 5.84 -2.64 -7.67
CA SER A 12 5.25 -1.56 -8.44
C SER A 12 6.25 -1.00 -9.44
N ASP A 13 5.76 -0.45 -10.55
CA ASP A 13 6.54 0.29 -11.53
C ASP A 13 6.82 1.75 -11.14
N VAL A 14 6.18 2.26 -10.07
CA VAL A 14 6.26 3.69 -9.66
C VAL A 14 6.86 3.93 -8.28
N THR A 15 7.15 2.89 -7.51
CA THR A 15 7.79 3.01 -6.18
C THR A 15 8.79 1.89 -5.96
N GLU A 16 9.84 2.17 -5.19
CA GLU A 16 10.81 1.16 -4.73
C GLU A 16 10.25 0.26 -3.63
N HIS A 17 9.13 0.66 -3.02
CA HIS A 17 8.47 -0.17 -2.02
C HIS A 17 7.91 -1.43 -2.66
N CYS A 18 8.11 -2.54 -1.95
CA CYS A 18 7.55 -3.84 -2.28
C CYS A 18 6.82 -4.43 -1.06
N ALA A 19 6.08 -5.49 -1.31
CA ALA A 19 5.56 -6.36 -0.26
C ALA A 19 5.99 -7.79 -0.51
N HIS A 20 6.23 -8.54 0.57
CA HIS A 20 6.65 -9.93 0.49
C HIS A 20 5.86 -10.79 1.45
N ARG A 21 5.72 -12.06 1.09
CA ARG A 21 4.99 -13.05 1.89
C ARG A 21 5.92 -13.65 2.95
N THR A 22 5.48 -13.64 4.19
CA THR A 22 6.12 -14.28 5.33
C THR A 22 5.32 -15.50 5.80
N ASN A 23 5.76 -16.14 6.87
CA ASN A 23 5.00 -17.25 7.48
C ASN A 23 3.72 -16.77 8.17
N GLU A 24 3.66 -15.50 8.57
CA GLU A 24 2.55 -14.92 9.33
C GLU A 24 1.54 -14.19 8.45
N GLY A 25 1.96 -13.76 7.25
CA GLY A 25 1.09 -13.11 6.27
C GLY A 25 1.91 -12.37 5.22
N TRP A 26 1.57 -11.11 4.98
CA TRP A 26 2.27 -10.23 4.06
C TRP A 26 2.77 -8.99 4.79
N GLU A 27 4.00 -8.58 4.47
CA GLU A 27 4.62 -7.37 5.01
C GLU A 27 4.95 -6.42 3.87
N VAL A 28 4.79 -5.11 4.12
CA VAL A 28 5.13 -4.06 3.15
C VAL A 28 6.36 -3.32 3.65
N SER A 29 7.32 -3.10 2.76
CA SER A 29 8.63 -2.51 3.06
C SER A 29 8.57 -1.12 3.73
N TRP A 30 7.56 -0.30 3.45
CA TRP A 30 7.40 1.01 4.10
C TRP A 30 6.69 0.97 5.45
N LEU A 31 6.03 -0.14 5.78
CA LEU A 31 5.31 -0.33 7.05
C LEU A 31 5.75 -1.64 7.71
N PRO A 32 7.01 -1.72 8.17
CA PRO A 32 7.54 -2.92 8.81
C PRO A 32 6.76 -3.25 10.08
N ASP A 33 6.83 -4.52 10.50
CA ASP A 33 6.16 -5.08 11.69
C ASP A 33 4.62 -5.13 11.62
N ARG A 34 4.04 -4.80 10.46
CA ARG A 34 2.60 -4.96 10.22
C ARG A 34 2.34 -6.08 9.23
N VAL A 35 1.59 -7.07 9.71
CA VAL A 35 1.19 -8.24 8.92
C VAL A 35 -0.21 -8.03 8.36
N PHE A 36 -0.34 -8.24 7.05
CA PHE A 36 -1.58 -8.13 6.30
C PHE A 36 -1.99 -9.46 5.67
N ASP A 37 -3.29 -9.61 5.39
CA ASP A 37 -3.73 -10.61 4.42
C ASP A 37 -3.42 -10.16 2.98
N ARG A 38 -3.64 -11.06 2.01
CA ARG A 38 -3.34 -10.81 0.60
C ARG A 38 -4.11 -9.62 0.00
N ASN A 39 -5.35 -9.40 0.40
CA ASN A 39 -6.14 -8.29 -0.14
C ASN A 39 -5.70 -6.98 0.49
N CYS A 40 -5.51 -6.97 1.81
CA CYS A 40 -5.05 -5.80 2.53
C CYS A 40 -3.66 -5.32 2.05
N VAL A 41 -2.74 -6.24 1.76
CA VAL A 41 -1.40 -5.87 1.26
C VAL A 41 -1.46 -5.28 -0.16
N VAL A 42 -2.36 -5.77 -1.03
CA VAL A 42 -2.56 -5.17 -2.36
C VAL A 42 -3.09 -3.75 -2.21
N THR A 43 -4.07 -3.55 -1.34
CA THR A 43 -4.60 -2.21 -1.02
C THR A 43 -3.51 -1.30 -0.44
N ALA A 44 -2.65 -1.81 0.45
CA ALA A 44 -1.52 -1.06 0.98
C ALA A 44 -0.55 -0.62 -0.13
N MET A 45 -0.24 -1.53 -1.07
CA MET A 45 0.62 -1.22 -2.23
C MET A 45 -0.02 -0.18 -3.17
N LEU A 46 -1.34 -0.24 -3.39
CA LEU A 46 -2.05 0.79 -4.17
C LEU A 46 -2.00 2.17 -3.50
N LEU A 47 -2.19 2.22 -2.16
CA LEU A 47 -2.02 3.44 -1.39
C LEU A 47 -0.59 3.98 -1.48
N THR A 48 0.40 3.09 -1.48
CA THR A 48 1.81 3.45 -1.67
C THR A 48 2.04 4.15 -3.01
N GLU A 49 1.54 3.57 -4.11
CA GLU A 49 1.66 4.19 -5.43
C GLU A 49 1.01 5.58 -5.45
N LEU A 50 -0.16 5.72 -4.81
CA LEU A 50 -0.86 7.00 -4.70
C LEU A 50 -0.05 8.03 -3.91
N TYR A 51 0.51 7.65 -2.76
CA TYR A 51 1.28 8.57 -1.92
C TYR A 51 2.56 9.05 -2.59
N VAL A 52 3.23 8.18 -3.35
CA VAL A 52 4.45 8.52 -4.10
C VAL A 52 4.14 9.38 -5.32
N THR A 53 3.04 9.09 -6.04
CA THR A 53 2.63 9.90 -7.19
C THR A 53 2.04 11.25 -6.80
N ASP A 54 1.57 11.37 -5.56
CA ASP A 54 1.05 12.59 -4.91
C ASP A 54 0.18 13.44 -5.86
N PRO A 55 -0.97 12.91 -6.33
CA PRO A 55 -1.84 13.64 -7.23
C PRO A 55 -2.36 14.95 -6.58
N PRO A 56 -2.81 15.94 -7.37
CA PRO A 56 -3.25 17.22 -6.84
C PRO A 56 -4.30 17.08 -5.73
N PRO A 57 -4.35 17.98 -4.72
CA PRO A 57 -5.20 17.81 -3.54
C PRO A 57 -6.71 17.71 -3.81
N TRP A 58 -7.18 18.19 -4.96
CA TRP A 58 -8.57 18.11 -5.39
C TRP A 58 -8.92 16.83 -6.14
N ASP A 59 -7.95 15.93 -6.36
CA ASP A 59 -8.18 14.66 -7.02
C ASP A 59 -9.06 13.75 -6.14
N ARG A 60 -10.05 13.10 -6.78
CA ARG A 60 -10.96 12.16 -6.11
C ARG A 60 -10.24 10.92 -5.61
N LEU A 61 -9.05 10.63 -6.12
CA LEU A 61 -8.23 9.53 -5.62
C LEU A 61 -7.94 9.68 -4.11
N TRP A 62 -7.86 10.91 -3.57
CA TRP A 62 -7.71 11.13 -2.13
C TRP A 62 -8.94 10.68 -1.30
N LEU A 63 -10.14 10.71 -1.89
CA LEU A 63 -11.35 10.19 -1.23
C LEU A 63 -11.33 8.65 -1.17
N LEU A 64 -10.87 8.00 -2.25
CA LEU A 64 -10.67 6.55 -2.29
C LEU A 64 -9.56 6.13 -1.32
N ALA A 65 -8.47 6.89 -1.27
CA ALA A 65 -7.37 6.67 -0.34
C ALA A 65 -7.85 6.64 1.11
N ALA A 66 -8.61 7.64 1.54
CA ALA A 66 -9.15 7.71 2.89
C ALA A 66 -10.12 6.55 3.22
N GLN A 67 -10.80 5.98 2.21
CA GLN A 67 -11.63 4.79 2.42
C GLN A 67 -10.76 3.54 2.59
N TRP A 68 -9.77 3.34 1.73
CA TRP A 68 -8.85 2.21 1.81
C TRP A 68 -7.98 2.24 3.08
N GLU A 69 -7.52 3.42 3.49
CA GLU A 69 -6.84 3.65 4.77
C GLU A 69 -7.65 3.07 5.93
N ARG A 70 -8.95 3.40 6.01
CA ARG A 70 -9.86 2.86 7.04
C ARG A 70 -10.07 1.36 6.91
N GLU A 71 -10.15 0.84 5.68
CA GLU A 71 -10.35 -0.58 5.42
C GLU A 71 -9.21 -1.43 5.98
N ILE A 72 -7.96 -0.99 5.76
CA ILE A 72 -6.78 -1.74 6.23
C ILE A 72 -6.22 -1.22 7.56
N GLY A 73 -6.87 -0.20 8.15
CA GLY A 73 -6.55 0.39 9.44
C GLY A 73 -5.24 1.17 9.48
N ILE A 74 -4.85 1.82 8.37
CA ILE A 74 -3.68 2.70 8.31
C ILE A 74 -4.12 4.17 8.28
N ASP A 75 -3.20 5.08 8.56
CA ASP A 75 -3.39 6.53 8.41
C ASP A 75 -2.12 7.12 7.77
N ARG A 76 -2.24 7.69 6.56
CA ARG A 76 -1.09 8.32 5.87
C ARG A 76 -0.36 9.30 6.77
N ARG A 77 -1.05 10.11 7.58
CA ARG A 77 -0.39 11.13 8.40
C ARG A 77 0.46 10.55 9.53
N ARG A 78 0.16 9.32 9.94
CA ARG A 78 0.85 8.62 11.03
C ARG A 78 1.88 7.62 10.51
N ASP A 79 1.48 6.88 9.48
CA ASP A 79 2.19 5.68 9.04
C ASP A 79 3.08 5.95 7.80
N TRP A 80 2.85 7.05 7.07
CA TRP A 80 3.63 7.44 5.89
C TRP A 80 4.53 8.64 6.21
N LEU A 81 5.86 8.43 6.13
CA LEU A 81 6.90 9.42 6.43
C LEU A 81 7.65 9.84 5.16
#